data_AF-A0A1A9NCY4-F1
#
_entry.id   AF-A0A1A9NCY4-F1
#
_cell.length_a   1.000
_cell.length_b   1.000
_cell.length_c   1.000
_cell.angle_alpha   90.00
_cell.angle_beta   90.00
_cell.angle_gamma   90.00
#
_symmetry.space_group_name_H-M   'P 1'
#
loop_
_entity.id
_entity.type
_entity.pdbx_description
1 polymer ?
#
loop_
_entity_poly.entity_id
_entity_poly.type
_entity_poly.pdbx_seq_one_letter_code
_entity_poly.pdbx_strand_id
1 'polypeptide(L)'
;MLVFLDTEYTGLGQLSPKLISLGIVTEDGQREFYVELEDTWKLEDCSDFVRRKVLPLLGGAAVSLLQARERLLDWFSASPRTVRAACDSMTDF
;
A
#
# COMPACT_ATOMS: atom_id res chain seq x y z
N MET A 1 19.25 -0.29 -4.29
CA MET A 1 18.47 -1.31 -3.57
C MET A 1 17.16 -1.52 -4.31
N LEU A 2 16.77 -2.77 -4.54
CA LEU A 2 15.45 -3.12 -5.04
C LEU A 2 14.48 -3.25 -3.85
N VAL A 3 13.26 -2.73 -4.01
CA VAL A 3 12.14 -2.98 -3.11
C VAL A 3 11.00 -3.58 -3.92
N PHE A 4 10.35 -4.58 -3.34
CA PHE A 4 9.14 -5.18 -3.87
C PHE A 4 7.96 -4.53 -3.17
N LEU A 5 6.97 -4.06 -3.92
CA LEU A 5 5.77 -3.45 -3.37
C LEU A 5 4.52 -4.08 -3.96
N ASP A 6 3.44 -4.01 -3.19
CA ASP A 6 2.10 -4.44 -3.55
C ASP A 6 1.07 -3.50 -2.90
N THR A 7 -0.09 -3.34 -3.53
CA THR A 7 -1.14 -2.44 -3.05
C THR A 7 -2.52 -3.08 -3.11
N GLU A 8 -3.36 -2.69 -2.15
CA GLU A 8 -4.79 -2.98 -2.23
C GLU A 8 -5.54 -1.67 -2.46
N TYR A 9 -6.57 -1.71 -3.30
CA TYR A 9 -7.36 -0.54 -3.68
C TYR A 9 -8.83 -0.89 -3.90
N THR A 10 -9.68 0.13 -3.99
CA THR A 10 -11.15 0.00 -4.01
C THR A 10 -11.70 -0.86 -5.15
N GLY A 11 -10.94 -1.07 -6.23
CA GLY A 11 -11.27 -2.08 -7.23
C GLY A 11 -10.45 -1.98 -8.51
N LEU A 12 -10.15 -3.14 -9.11
CA LEU A 12 -9.47 -3.25 -10.39
C LEU A 12 -10.35 -2.74 -11.54
N GLY A 13 -9.75 -1.94 -12.43
CA GLY A 13 -10.44 -1.36 -13.60
C GLY A 13 -11.35 -0.18 -13.29
N GLN A 14 -11.37 0.32 -12.04
CA GLN A 14 -12.01 1.59 -11.72
C GLN A 14 -11.26 2.75 -12.38
N LEU A 15 -11.98 3.82 -12.78
CA LEU A 15 -11.36 5.01 -13.37
C LEU A 15 -10.43 5.74 -12.37
N SER A 16 -10.79 5.69 -11.09
CA SER A 16 -10.02 6.30 -9.99
C SER A 16 -10.06 5.37 -8.78
N PRO A 17 -9.25 4.30 -8.80
CA PRO A 17 -9.12 3.42 -7.65
C PRO A 17 -8.47 4.19 -6.49
N LYS A 18 -8.97 4.00 -5.28
CA LYS A 18 -8.44 4.64 -4.08
C LYS A 18 -7.64 3.61 -3.28
N LEU A 19 -6.45 4.00 -2.83
CA LEU A 19 -5.54 3.15 -2.07
C LEU A 19 -6.14 2.80 -0.71
N ILE A 20 -6.13 1.52 -0.38
CA ILE A 20 -6.55 0.93 0.90
C ILE A 20 -5.34 0.59 1.75
N SER A 21 -4.35 -0.11 1.19
CA SER A 21 -3.12 -0.48 1.90
C SER A 21 -1.92 -0.59 0.96
N LEU A 22 -0.71 -0.48 1.53
CA LEU A 22 0.57 -0.60 0.84
C LEU A 22 1.50 -1.50 1.65
N GLY A 23 2.09 -2.49 1.00
CA GLY A 23 3.17 -3.32 1.51
C GLY A 23 4.47 -3.10 0.73
N ILE A 24 5.61 -3.08 1.42
CA ILE A 24 6.94 -2.97 0.80
C ILE A 24 7.91 -3.88 1.55
N VAL A 25 8.75 -4.61 0.81
CA VAL A 25 9.84 -5.45 1.34
C VAL A 25 11.14 -5.18 0.58
N THR A 26 12.27 -5.12 1.29
CA THR A 26 13.60 -4.99 0.67
C THR A 26 14.07 -6.29 0.01
N GLU A 27 14.95 -6.20 -0.99
CA GLU A 27 15.44 -7.39 -1.72
C GLU A 27 16.18 -8.42 -0.88
N ASP A 28 16.69 -8.02 0.29
CA ASP A 28 17.33 -8.89 1.28
C ASP A 28 16.37 -9.44 2.34
N GLY A 29 15.08 -9.07 2.28
CA GLY A 29 14.04 -9.45 3.22
C GLY A 29 14.24 -8.92 4.64
N GLN A 30 15.19 -8.01 4.89
CA GLN A 30 15.51 -7.55 6.25
C GLN A 30 14.57 -6.46 6.75
N ARG A 31 13.85 -5.79 5.84
CA ARG A 31 13.00 -4.66 6.18
C ARG A 31 11.68 -4.75 5.46
N GLU A 32 10.63 -4.54 6.23
CA GLU A 32 9.27 -4.52 5.77
C GLU A 32 8.62 -3.18 6.16
N PHE A 33 7.67 -2.74 5.34
CA PHE A 33 6.80 -1.62 5.63
C PHE A 33 5.38 -2.02 5.24
N TYR A 34 4.43 -1.85 6.15
CA TYR A 34 3.02 -2.07 5.88
C TYR A 34 2.18 -0.96 6.49
N VAL A 35 1.17 -0.51 5.75
CA VAL A 35 0.24 0.52 6.20
C VAL A 35 -1.15 0.31 5.59
N GLU A 36 -2.18 0.55 6.40
CA GLU A 36 -3.58 0.64 6.00
C GLU A 36 -4.04 2.10 6.13
N LEU A 37 -4.88 2.57 5.20
CA LEU A 37 -5.36 3.95 5.14
C LEU A 37 -6.82 4.06 5.55
N GLU A 38 -7.19 5.12 6.27
CA GLU A 38 -8.57 5.35 6.73
C GLU A 38 -9.30 6.51 6.04
N ASP A 39 -8.58 7.45 5.43
CA ASP A 39 -9.13 8.74 4.97
C ASP A 39 -9.10 8.91 3.44
N THR A 40 -8.62 7.92 2.71
CA THR A 40 -8.53 7.93 1.24
C THR A 40 -9.70 7.25 0.55
N TRP A 41 -10.47 6.40 1.23
CA TRP A 41 -11.53 5.58 0.63
C TRP A 41 -12.71 5.39 1.59
N LYS A 42 -13.84 4.96 1.05
CA LYS A 42 -15.03 4.56 1.80
C LYS A 42 -15.55 3.22 1.32
N LEU A 43 -16.37 2.57 2.14
CA LEU A 43 -16.95 1.27 1.81
C LEU A 43 -17.76 1.33 0.51
N GLU A 44 -18.46 2.44 0.23
CA GLU A 44 -19.19 2.63 -1.03
C GLU A 44 -18.31 2.65 -2.28
N ASP A 45 -17.03 3.01 -2.15
CA ASP A 45 -16.08 3.02 -3.27
C ASP A 45 -15.65 1.60 -3.67
N CYS A 46 -15.75 0.65 -2.74
CA CYS A 46 -15.22 -0.70 -2.90
C CYS A 46 -16.09 -1.58 -3.79
N SER A 47 -15.48 -2.25 -4.76
CA SER A 47 -16.09 -3.31 -5.56
C SER A 47 -16.52 -4.51 -4.69
N ASP A 48 -17.46 -5.32 -5.19
CA ASP A 48 -17.91 -6.53 -4.50
C ASP A 48 -16.80 -7.56 -4.27
N PHE A 49 -15.75 -7.54 -5.10
CA PHE A 49 -14.57 -8.36 -4.88
C PHE A 49 -13.81 -7.88 -3.64
N VAL A 50 -13.47 -6.59 -3.61
CA VAL A 50 -12.71 -5.95 -2.51
C VAL A 50 -13.43 -6.13 -1.18
N ARG A 51 -14.74 -5.87 -1.14
CA ARG A 51 -15.56 -6.06 0.07
C ARG A 51 -15.51 -7.48 0.63
N ARG A 52 -15.40 -8.50 -0.24
CA ARG A 52 -15.44 -9.92 0.15
C ARG A 52 -14.06 -10.54 0.37
N LYS A 53 -13.03 -10.01 -0.27
CA LYS A 53 -11.70 -10.65 -0.35
C LYS A 53 -10.57 -9.84 0.25
N VAL A 54 -10.67 -8.52 0.22
CA VAL A 54 -9.61 -7.62 0.69
C VAL A 54 -9.94 -7.09 2.08
N LEU A 55 -11.10 -6.44 2.25
CA LEU A 55 -11.47 -5.80 3.52
C LEU A 55 -11.45 -6.76 4.73
N PRO A 56 -11.88 -8.03 4.62
CA PRO A 56 -11.81 -8.96 5.75
C PRO A 56 -10.39 -9.36 6.19
N LEU A 57 -9.37 -9.08 5.36
CA LEU A 57 -7.97 -9.39 5.64
C LEU A 57 -7.22 -8.22 6.28
N LEU A 58 -7.84 -7.03 6.30
CA LEU A 58 -7.32 -5.88 7.04
C LEU A 58 -7.36 -6.18 8.53
N GLY A 59 -6.33 -5.76 9.26
CA GLY A 59 -6.19 -6.07 10.69
C GLY A 59 -5.26 -5.13 11.45
N GLY A 60 -4.60 -4.20 10.77
CA GLY A 60 -3.78 -3.17 11.36
C GLY A 60 -4.57 -1.98 11.88
N ALA A 61 -3.90 -1.12 12.64
CA ALA A 61 -4.41 0.22 12.90
C ALA A 61 -4.24 1.06 11.63
N ALA A 62 -5.36 1.41 11.00
CA ALA A 62 -5.37 2.33 9.87
C ALA A 62 -4.95 3.73 10.31
N VAL A 63 -4.33 4.48 9.40
CA VAL A 63 -3.85 5.84 9.64
C VAL A 63 -4.25 6.75 8.48
N SER A 64 -4.19 8.06 8.71
CA SER A 64 -4.34 9.03 7.62
C SER A 64 -3.25 8.88 6.55
N LEU A 65 -3.56 9.29 5.32
CA LEU A 65 -2.57 9.37 4.23
C LEU A 65 -1.36 10.22 4.62
N LEU A 66 -1.57 11.30 5.39
CA LEU A 66 -0.49 12.16 5.86
C LEU A 66 0.48 11.38 6.75
N GLN A 67 -0.03 10.68 7.77
CA GLN A 67 0.78 9.86 8.67
C GLN A 67 1.45 8.70 7.92
N ALA A 68 0.77 8.08 6.96
CA ALA A 68 1.37 7.02 6.14
C ALA A 68 2.58 7.53 5.34
N ARG A 69 2.48 8.74 4.77
CA ARG A 69 3.59 9.38 4.04
C ARG A 69 4.76 9.70 4.95
N GLU A 70 4.51 10.26 6.14
CA GLU A 70 5.56 10.53 7.13
C GLU A 70 6.30 9.24 7.52
N ARG A 71 5.55 8.19 7.87
CA ARG A 71 6.10 6.87 8.19
C ARG A 71 6.91 6.27 7.04
N LEU A 72 6.45 6.43 5.79
CA LEU A 72 7.14 5.92 4.62
C LEU A 72 8.44 6.68 4.34
N LEU A 73 8.43 8.01 4.49
CA LEU A 73 9.63 8.84 4.37
C LEU A 73 10.66 8.49 5.44
N ASP A 74 10.23 8.33 6.69
CA ASP A 74 11.09 7.89 7.79
C ASP A 74 11.67 6.50 7.50
N TRP A 75 10.86 5.57 6.99
CA TRP A 75 11.34 4.25 6.58
C TRP A 75 12.40 4.36 5.47
N PHE A 76 12.19 5.15 4.41
CA PHE A 76 13.22 5.32 3.37
C PHE A 76 14.48 6.04 3.85
N SER A 77 14.36 6.95 4.84
CA SER A 77 15.50 7.68 5.40
C SER A 77 16.57 6.75 6.02
N ALA A 78 16.17 5.54 6.44
CA ALA A 78 17.05 4.51 6.98
C ALA A 78 17.75 3.65 5.91
N SER A 79 17.67 3.99 4.61
CA SER A 79 18.20 3.20 3.48
C SER A 79 19.05 4.02 2.48
N PRO A 80 19.81 3.36 1.56
CA PRO A 80 20.73 4.08 0.68
C PRO A 80 19.99 4.95 -0.36
N ARG A 81 20.66 6.02 -0.83
CA ARG A 81 20.15 7.16 -1.63
C ARG A 81 19.37 6.84 -2.91
N THR A 82 19.33 5.60 -3.37
CA THR A 82 18.64 5.21 -4.61
C THR A 82 17.98 3.86 -4.48
N VAL A 83 16.68 3.86 -4.75
CA VAL A 83 15.81 2.68 -4.67
C VAL A 83 15.17 2.44 -6.04
N ARG A 84 14.97 1.18 -6.40
CA ARG A 84 14.16 0.76 -7.54
C ARG A 84 12.96 0.01 -6.99
N ALA A 85 11.76 0.39 -7.39
CA ALA A 85 10.54 -0.35 -7.07
C ALA A 85 10.31 -1.44 -8.12
N ALA A 86 9.84 -2.60 -7.68
CA ALA A 86 9.31 -3.67 -8.49
C ALA A 86 7.92 -4.07 -7.97
N CYS A 87 6.99 -4.24 -8.89
CA CYS A 87 5.63 -4.74 -8.69
C CYS A 87 5.33 -5.71 -9.82
N ASP A 88 4.40 -6.64 -9.61
CA ASP A 88 3.95 -7.62 -10.60
C ASP A 88 2.71 -7.14 -11.38
N SER A 89 2.07 -6.05 -10.96
CA SER A 89 0.99 -5.39 -11.69
C SER A 89 1.33 -3.96 -12.14
N MET A 90 0.81 -3.60 -13.32
CA MET A 90 0.82 -2.23 -13.83
C MET A 90 -0.21 -1.31 -13.12
N THR A 91 -0.75 -1.72 -11.98
CA THR A 91 -1.74 -0.92 -11.23
C THR A 91 -1.27 -0.61 -9.80
N ASP A 92 -0.17 -1.23 -9.34
CA ASP A 92 0.34 -1.06 -7.97
C ASP A 92 1.28 0.14 -7.80
N PHE A 93 1.45 0.97 -8.84
CA PHE A 93 2.37 2.12 -8.82
C PHE A 93 1.71 3.46 -8.48
#